data_AF-A0A564TFT3-F1
#
_entry.id   AF-A0A564TFT3-F1
#
_cell.length_a   1.000
_cell.length_b   1.000
_cell.length_c   1.000
_cell.angle_alpha   90.00
_cell.angle_beta   90.00
_cell.angle_gamma   90.00
#
_symmetry.space_group_name_H-M   'P 1'
#
loop_
_entity.id
_entity.type
_entity.pdbx_description
1 polymer ?
#
loop_
_entity_poly.entity_id
_entity_poly.type
_entity_poly.pdbx_seq_one_letter_code
_entity_poly.pdbx_strand_id
1 'polypeptide(L)'
;MLNFFIGIAFFEAGAFFGFFVAALMQAARSGEIGASYPFEDPVAIVYNDDGKLMGLPLNRALRDENGEMYDAVAGTFLVVGLGEEDFASLTPELAQKYEQLFHQPEAFLKLGNRLLVLPVPDEPPTEKPRIKPPAEHER
;
A
#
# COMPACT_ATOMS: atom_id res chain seq x y z
N MET A 1 -0.64 4.34 -21.37
CA MET A 1 -0.07 3.15 -20.71
C MET A 1 -0.22 3.42 -19.23
N LEU A 2 -1.23 2.82 -18.59
CA LEU A 2 -1.62 3.18 -17.22
C LEU A 2 -0.72 2.39 -16.26
N ASN A 3 0.32 3.03 -15.75
CA ASN A 3 1.17 2.45 -14.71
C ASN A 3 0.39 2.50 -13.39
N PHE A 4 -0.19 1.38 -12.99
CA PHE A 4 -0.67 1.18 -11.62
C PHE A 4 0.56 1.15 -10.70
N PHE A 5 0.94 2.30 -10.17
CA PHE A 5 1.85 2.35 -9.04
C PHE A 5 0.98 2.27 -7.78
N ILE A 6 1.22 1.21 -7.01
CA ILE A 6 0.79 1.01 -5.63
C ILE A 6 -0.68 0.54 -5.51
N GLY A 7 -0.86 -0.72 -5.12
CA GLY A 7 -2.14 -1.43 -5.04
C GLY A 7 -3.04 -0.95 -3.91
N ILE A 8 -3.47 0.31 -3.98
CA ILE A 8 -4.32 1.00 -3.01
C ILE A 8 -5.45 1.68 -3.77
N ALA A 9 -6.68 1.39 -3.38
CA ALA A 9 -7.86 2.10 -3.86
C ALA A 9 -8.41 3.00 -2.75
N PHE A 10 -8.51 4.29 -3.02
CA PHE A 10 -9.19 5.27 -2.16
C PHE A 10 -10.63 5.46 -2.63
N PHE A 11 -11.55 5.61 -1.69
CA PHE A 11 -12.97 5.81 -1.98
C PHE A 11 -13.44 7.16 -1.41
N GLU A 12 -13.45 8.19 -2.24
CA GLU A 12 -14.12 9.46 -1.95
C GLU A 12 -15.58 9.42 -2.40
N ALA A 13 -16.43 10.11 -1.63
CA ALA A 13 -17.88 10.18 -1.82
C ALA A 13 -18.27 10.55 -3.26
N GLY A 14 -18.89 9.60 -3.98
CA GLY A 14 -19.51 9.84 -5.30
C GLY A 14 -19.54 8.64 -6.24
N ALA A 15 -18.62 7.69 -6.10
CA ALA A 15 -18.56 6.52 -6.97
C ALA A 15 -19.33 5.34 -6.37
N PHE A 16 -20.65 5.28 -6.63
CA PHE A 16 -21.56 4.14 -6.43
C PHE A 16 -20.92 2.80 -5.98
N PHE A 17 -21.53 2.22 -4.93
CA PHE A 17 -21.51 0.83 -4.44
C PHE A 17 -20.94 -0.27 -5.37
N GLY A 18 -21.10 -0.16 -6.70
CA GLY A 18 -20.51 -1.06 -7.70
C GLY A 18 -18.98 -1.13 -7.73
N PHE A 19 -18.23 -0.04 -7.46
CA PHE A 19 -16.75 -0.10 -7.46
C PHE A 19 -16.21 -0.75 -6.17
N PHE A 20 -16.82 -0.43 -5.02
CA PHE A 20 -16.54 -1.09 -3.75
C PHE A 20 -16.80 -2.60 -3.84
N VAL A 21 -17.94 -2.99 -4.41
CA VAL A 21 -18.26 -4.40 -4.69
C VAL A 21 -17.29 -5.02 -5.69
N ALA A 22 -16.86 -4.30 -6.73
CA ALA A 22 -15.88 -4.82 -7.69
C ALA A 22 -14.51 -5.05 -7.05
N ALA A 23 -14.06 -4.16 -6.16
CA ALA A 23 -12.78 -4.30 -5.47
C ALA A 23 -12.83 -5.39 -4.39
N LEU A 24 -13.91 -5.47 -3.61
CA LEU A 24 -14.20 -6.63 -2.75
C LEU A 24 -14.27 -7.92 -3.58
N MET A 25 -14.89 -7.90 -4.76
CA MET A 25 -14.94 -9.06 -5.66
C MET A 25 -13.57 -9.42 -6.22
N GLN A 26 -12.65 -8.46 -6.43
CA GLN A 26 -11.29 -8.77 -6.82
C GLN A 26 -10.50 -9.39 -5.65
N ALA A 27 -10.67 -8.86 -4.44
CA ALA A 27 -10.12 -9.48 -3.23
C ALA A 27 -10.68 -10.91 -3.03
N ALA A 28 -12.01 -11.06 -3.12
CA ALA A 28 -12.73 -12.33 -2.98
C ALA A 28 -12.45 -13.34 -4.10
N ARG A 29 -12.17 -12.88 -5.33
CA ARG A 29 -11.73 -13.77 -6.43
C ARG A 29 -10.40 -14.45 -6.12
N SER A 30 -9.64 -13.93 -5.17
CA SER A 30 -8.38 -14.48 -4.75
C SER A 30 -8.42 -15.17 -3.38
N GLY A 31 -9.52 -15.17 -2.61
CA GLY A 31 -9.53 -15.87 -1.32
C GLY A 31 -10.49 -15.30 -0.29
N GLU A 32 -10.33 -15.72 0.96
CA GLU A 32 -11.07 -15.17 2.10
C GLU A 32 -10.74 -13.69 2.31
N ILE A 33 -11.75 -12.87 2.60
CA ILE A 33 -11.56 -11.43 2.81
C ILE A 33 -11.28 -11.18 4.29
N GLY A 34 -10.12 -10.58 4.57
CA GLY A 34 -9.74 -10.12 5.90
C GLY A 34 -9.90 -8.62 6.07
N ALA A 35 -10.12 -8.18 7.31
CA ALA A 35 -10.11 -6.77 7.68
C ALA A 35 -9.23 -6.57 8.92
N SER A 36 -8.39 -5.54 8.90
CA SER A 36 -7.54 -5.12 10.02
C SER A 36 -7.81 -3.67 10.38
N TYR A 37 -7.63 -3.35 11.67
CA TYR A 37 -7.91 -2.04 12.26
C TYR A 37 -6.63 -1.45 12.88
N PRO A 38 -5.58 -1.17 12.09
CA PRO A 38 -4.28 -0.76 12.62
C PRO A 38 -4.21 0.74 12.97
N PHE A 39 -5.31 1.48 12.84
CA PHE A 39 -5.35 2.93 12.99
C PHE A 39 -6.32 3.35 14.09
N GLU A 40 -6.02 4.47 14.75
CA GLU A 40 -6.94 5.09 15.71
C GLU A 40 -8.14 5.78 15.03
N ASP A 41 -8.00 6.18 13.76
CA ASP A 41 -9.12 6.72 12.98
C ASP A 41 -10.17 5.64 12.72
N PRO A 42 -11.44 6.00 12.47
CA PRO A 42 -12.50 5.06 12.09
C PRO A 42 -12.28 4.54 10.65
N VAL A 43 -11.20 3.78 10.45
CA VAL A 43 -10.72 3.28 9.17
C VAL A 43 -10.25 1.84 9.34
N ALA A 44 -10.54 1.00 8.33
CA ALA A 44 -10.02 -0.35 8.25
C ALA A 44 -9.25 -0.58 6.96
N ILE A 45 -8.33 -1.55 6.99
CA ILE A 45 -7.68 -2.10 5.81
C ILE A 45 -8.36 -3.43 5.48
N VAL A 46 -8.92 -3.52 4.28
CA VAL A 46 -9.52 -4.74 3.73
C VAL A 46 -8.56 -5.36 2.72
N TYR A 47 -8.32 -6.66 2.83
CA TYR A 47 -7.36 -7.39 2.00
C TYR A 47 -7.77 -8.84 1.78
N ASN A 48 -7.04 -9.54 0.92
CA ASN A 48 -7.18 -10.99 0.78
C ASN A 48 -6.37 -11.69 1.88
N ASP A 49 -7.06 -12.36 2.82
CA ASP A 49 -6.46 -13.05 3.96
C ASP A 49 -5.61 -14.24 3.52
N ASP A 50 -6.04 -14.95 2.47
CA ASP A 50 -5.27 -16.02 1.84
C ASP A 50 -4.09 -15.49 1.02
N GLY A 51 -3.93 -14.18 0.84
CA GLY A 51 -2.90 -13.60 -0.01
C GLY A 51 -1.49 -14.06 0.37
N LYS A 52 -1.22 -14.21 1.67
CA LYS A 52 0.04 -14.76 2.20
C LYS A 52 0.22 -16.24 1.84
N LEU A 53 -0.85 -17.05 1.94
CA LEU A 53 -0.84 -18.47 1.62
C LEU A 53 -0.70 -18.73 0.12
N MET A 54 -1.25 -17.85 -0.72
CA MET A 54 -1.12 -17.89 -2.17
C MET A 54 0.24 -17.42 -2.69
N GLY A 55 1.11 -16.91 -1.80
CA GLY A 55 2.41 -16.37 -2.18
C GLY A 55 2.33 -15.04 -2.93
N LEU A 56 1.28 -14.24 -2.70
CA LEU A 56 1.24 -12.86 -3.19
C LEU A 56 2.37 -12.03 -2.54
N PRO A 57 2.93 -11.04 -3.24
CA PRO A 57 3.98 -10.19 -2.68
C PRO A 57 3.43 -9.38 -1.50
N LEU A 58 4.23 -9.26 -0.45
CA LEU A 58 3.93 -8.36 0.67
C LEU A 58 3.93 -6.92 0.17
N ASN A 59 2.92 -6.15 0.60
CA ASN A 59 2.64 -4.80 0.11
C ASN A 59 2.68 -3.77 1.25
N ARG A 60 2.13 -4.09 2.42
CA ARG A 60 2.06 -3.15 3.54
C ARG A 60 2.28 -3.80 4.89
N ALA A 61 3.09 -3.18 5.75
CA ALA A 61 3.29 -3.63 7.11
C ALA A 61 2.19 -3.09 8.00
N LEU A 62 1.59 -3.97 8.80
CA LEU A 62 0.67 -3.58 9.87
C LEU A 62 1.48 -3.42 11.15
N ARG A 63 1.33 -2.25 11.77
CA ARG A 63 2.07 -1.84 12.95
C ARG A 63 1.12 -1.63 14.11
N ASP A 64 1.56 -1.97 15.31
CA ASP A 64 0.83 -1.73 16.54
C ASP A 64 0.96 -0.25 16.99
N GLU A 65 0.38 0.07 18.14
CA GLU A 65 0.46 1.41 18.76
C GLU A 65 1.91 1.86 19.06
N ASN A 66 2.84 0.91 19.22
CA ASN A 66 4.26 1.18 19.46
C ASN A 66 5.05 1.34 18.15
N GLY A 67 4.40 1.16 16.99
CA GLY A 67 5.03 1.17 15.68
C GLY A 67 5.74 -0.14 15.31
N GLU A 68 5.61 -1.17 16.15
CA GLU A 68 6.17 -2.50 15.94
C GLU A 68 5.30 -3.28 14.94
N MET A 69 5.96 -3.91 13.97
CA MET A 69 5.27 -4.70 12.97
C MET A 69 4.75 -6.01 13.58
N TYR A 70 3.44 -6.20 13.58
CA TYR A 70 2.82 -7.46 14.02
C TYR A 70 2.37 -8.33 12.85
N ASP A 71 2.08 -7.73 11.68
CA ASP A 71 1.66 -8.47 10.48
C ASP A 71 2.01 -7.72 9.17
N ALA A 72 1.79 -8.37 8.03
CA ALA A 72 1.90 -7.79 6.69
C ALA A 72 0.72 -8.19 5.80
N VAL A 73 0.23 -7.23 5.03
CA VAL A 73 -0.75 -7.45 3.98
C VAL A 73 -0.05 -7.90 2.70
N ALA A 74 -0.56 -8.96 2.10
CA ALA A 74 -0.08 -9.51 0.83
C ALA A 74 -1.05 -9.19 -0.31
N GLY A 75 -0.52 -8.74 -1.44
CA GLY A 75 -1.32 -8.33 -2.59
C GLY A 75 -1.98 -6.95 -2.43
N THR A 76 -3.03 -6.72 -3.22
CA THR A 76 -3.79 -5.46 -3.22
C THR A 76 -4.62 -5.34 -1.94
N PHE A 77 -4.71 -4.12 -1.41
CA PHE A 77 -5.54 -3.81 -0.26
C PHE A 77 -6.36 -2.54 -0.48
N LEU A 78 -7.40 -2.39 0.33
CA LEU A 78 -8.31 -1.26 0.32
C LEU A 78 -8.35 -0.58 1.68
N VAL A 79 -8.40 0.74 1.66
CA VAL A 79 -8.62 1.55 2.86
C VAL A 79 -10.06 2.01 2.84
N VAL A 80 -10.81 1.66 3.89
CA VAL A 80 -12.26 1.89 3.96
C VAL A 80 -12.59 2.62 5.26
N GLY A 81 -13.59 3.51 5.21
CA GLY A 81 -14.11 4.14 6.41
C GLY A 81 -14.93 3.15 7.23
N LEU A 82 -15.10 3.43 8.51
CA LEU A 82 -15.97 2.69 9.41
C LEU A 82 -17.18 3.56 9.77
N GLY A 83 -18.37 3.08 9.42
CA GLY A 83 -19.64 3.62 9.91
C GLY A 83 -20.03 2.95 11.24
N GLU A 84 -21.27 3.15 11.67
CA GLU A 84 -21.76 2.59 12.94
C GLU A 84 -21.83 1.05 12.92
N GLU A 85 -22.25 0.47 11.80
CA GLU A 85 -22.45 -0.99 11.67
C GLU A 85 -21.80 -1.59 10.39
N ASP A 86 -21.35 -0.75 9.45
CA ASP A 86 -20.89 -1.18 8.13
C ASP A 86 -19.64 -0.39 7.67
N PHE A 87 -18.98 -0.91 6.64
CA PHE A 87 -17.95 -0.17 5.91
C PHE A 87 -18.56 1.06 5.23
N ALA A 88 -17.87 2.18 5.37
CA ALA A 88 -18.27 3.48 4.86
C ALA A 88 -17.21 4.06 3.91
N SER A 89 -17.57 5.15 3.27
CA SER A 89 -16.62 5.95 2.49
C SER A 89 -15.65 6.66 3.41
N LEU A 90 -14.43 6.91 2.94
CA LEU A 90 -13.54 7.81 3.64
C LEU A 90 -14.06 9.24 3.50
N THR A 91 -13.95 10.04 4.57
CA THR A 91 -14.09 11.50 4.41
C THR A 91 -12.93 12.02 3.57
N PRO A 92 -13.08 13.15 2.86
CA PRO A 92 -12.00 13.72 2.05
C PRO A 92 -10.69 13.91 2.83
N GLU A 93 -10.79 14.28 4.10
CA GLU A 93 -9.65 14.50 4.98
C GLU A 93 -8.89 13.19 5.26
N LEU A 94 -9.64 12.10 5.54
CA LEU A 94 -9.05 10.78 5.74
C LEU A 94 -8.49 10.22 4.44
N ALA A 95 -9.21 10.38 3.32
CA ALA A 95 -8.72 9.95 2.01
C ALA A 95 -7.37 10.58 1.69
N GLN A 96 -7.22 11.91 1.84
CA GLN A 96 -5.94 12.61 1.62
C GLN A 96 -4.86 12.18 2.61
N LYS A 97 -5.20 12.01 3.89
CA LYS A 97 -4.25 11.55 4.93
C LYS A 97 -3.66 10.20 4.56
N TYR A 98 -4.51 9.22 4.23
CA TYR A 98 -4.08 7.87 3.90
C TYR A 98 -3.45 7.79 2.50
N GLU A 99 -3.84 8.65 1.57
CA GLU A 99 -3.17 8.81 0.28
C GLU A 99 -1.72 9.23 0.47
N GLN A 100 -1.46 10.23 1.32
CA GLN A 100 -0.09 10.64 1.64
C GLN A 100 0.67 9.58 2.42
N LEU A 101 0.01 8.93 3.39
CA LEU A 101 0.63 7.87 4.20
C LEU A 101 1.13 6.72 3.33
N PHE A 102 0.33 6.31 2.36
CA PHE A 102 0.64 5.17 1.51
C PHE A 102 1.18 5.53 0.13
N HIS A 103 1.38 6.83 -0.13
CA HIS A 103 2.05 7.32 -1.33
C HIS A 103 3.40 6.65 -1.49
N GLN A 104 4.10 6.43 -0.37
CA GLN A 104 5.36 5.73 -0.36
C GLN A 104 5.15 4.20 -0.33
N PRO A 105 5.60 3.46 -1.36
CA PRO A 105 5.57 2.01 -1.33
C PRO A 105 6.57 1.45 -0.32
N GLU A 106 6.24 0.32 0.29
CA GLU A 106 7.14 -0.43 1.15
C GLU A 106 7.69 -1.64 0.40
N ALA A 107 9.01 -1.84 0.48
CA ALA A 107 9.68 -3.04 -0.03
C ALA A 107 9.95 -4.02 1.10
N PHE A 108 9.56 -5.28 0.89
CA PHE A 108 9.77 -6.37 1.82
C PHE A 108 10.92 -7.25 1.34
N LEU A 109 12.00 -7.31 2.11
CA LEU A 109 13.18 -8.12 1.82
C LEU A 109 13.34 -9.20 2.89
N LYS A 110 13.25 -10.46 2.46
CA LYS A 110 13.50 -11.60 3.34
C LYS A 110 14.98 -11.98 3.29
N LEU A 111 15.73 -11.66 4.36
CA LEU A 111 17.13 -12.02 4.55
C LEU A 111 17.23 -13.14 5.60
N GLY A 112 17.27 -14.40 5.14
CA GLY A 112 17.25 -15.57 6.01
C GLY A 112 15.96 -15.63 6.84
N ASN A 113 16.10 -15.55 8.17
CA ASN A 113 14.99 -15.51 9.12
C ASN A 113 14.51 -14.09 9.49
N ARG A 114 15.06 -13.04 8.86
CA ARG A 114 14.67 -11.64 9.13
C ARG A 114 13.90 -11.07 7.95
N LEU A 115 12.80 -10.38 8.25
CA LEU A 115 12.02 -9.61 7.28
C LEU A 115 12.36 -8.13 7.48
N LEU A 116 12.91 -7.48 6.44
CA LEU A 116 13.18 -6.05 6.43
C LEU A 116 12.10 -5.34 5.63
N VAL A 117 11.62 -4.22 6.17
CA VAL A 117 10.68 -3.31 5.51
C VAL A 117 11.41 -2.01 5.24
N LEU A 118 11.54 -1.65 3.96
CA LEU A 118 12.22 -0.43 3.54
C LEU A 118 11.22 0.50 2.85
N PRO A 119 11.10 1.78 3.27
CA PRO A 119 10.38 2.77 2.49
C PRO A 119 11.14 2.98 1.17
N VAL A 120 10.45 2.82 0.04
CA VAL A 120 11.03 3.05 -1.28
C VAL A 120 10.81 4.51 -1.64
N PRO A 121 11.85 5.33 -1.87
CA PRO A 121 11.67 6.70 -2.33
C PRO A 121 11.00 6.73 -3.71
N ASP A 122 10.10 7.68 -3.93
CA ASP A 122 9.30 7.82 -5.16
C ASP A 122 10.12 8.23 -6.38
N GLU A 123 11.33 8.77 -6.18
CA GLU A 123 12.20 9.17 -7.28
C GLU A 123 13.01 7.97 -7.80
N PRO A 124 12.98 7.67 -9.13
CA PRO A 124 14.00 6.81 -9.70
C PRO A 124 15.35 7.44 -9.37
N PRO A 125 16.38 6.65 -9.00
CA PRO A 125 17.68 7.21 -8.68
C PRO A 125 18.09 8.09 -9.84
N THR A 126 18.11 9.42 -9.62
CA THR A 126 18.65 10.36 -10.57
C THR A 126 20.13 10.01 -10.64
N GLU A 127 20.46 9.21 -11.64
CA GLU A 127 21.84 8.86 -11.98
C GLU A 127 22.52 10.19 -12.29
N LYS A 128 23.16 10.80 -11.28
CA LYS A 128 23.93 12.02 -11.47
C LYS A 128 24.88 11.72 -12.64
N PRO A 129 24.79 12.45 -13.76
CA PRO A 129 25.67 12.21 -14.89
C PRO A 129 27.09 12.28 -14.34
N ARG A 130 27.83 11.17 -14.41
CA ARG A 130 29.27 11.18 -14.14
C ARG A 130 29.88 12.05 -15.23
N ILE A 131 30.02 13.34 -14.95
CA ILE A 131 30.76 14.26 -15.81
C ILE A 131 32.19 13.75 -15.77
N LYS A 132 32.62 13.04 -16.82
CA LYS A 132 34.04 12.76 -17.02
C LYS A 132 34.74 14.13 -17.05
N PRO A 133 35.82 14.35 -16.28
CA PRO A 133 36.59 15.58 -16.42
C PRO A 133 37.02 15.71 -17.89
N PRO A 134 36.99 16.93 -18.47
CA PRO A 134 37.39 17.14 -19.85
C PRO A 134 38.82 16.64 -20.03
N ALA A 135 39.05 15.77 -21.02
CA ALA A 135 40.39 15.38 -21.39
C ALA A 135 41.14 16.65 -21.84
N GLU A 136 42.12 17.04 -21.03
CA GLU A 136 43.05 18.12 -21.33
C GLU A 136 43.73 17.80 -22.66
N HIS A 137 43.47 18.61 -23.67
CA HIS A 137 44.21 18.58 -24.93
C HIS A 137 45.65 18.99 -24.62
N GLU A 138 46.53 18.00 -24.50
CA GLU A 138 47.97 18.21 -24.57
C GLU A 138 48.34 18.57 -26.02
N ARG A 139 49.18 19.60 -26.13
CA ARG A 139 49.53 20.34 -27.35
C ARG A 139 50.37 19.55 -28.34
#